data_AF-A0A6C1RM06-F1
#
_entry.id   AF-A0A6C1RM06-F1
#
_cell.length_a   1.000
_cell.length_b   1.000
_cell.length_c   1.000
_cell.angle_alpha   90.00
_cell.angle_beta   90.00
_cell.angle_gamma   90.00
#
_symmetry.space_group_name_H-M   'P 1'
#
loop_
_entity.id
_entity.type
_entity.pdbx_description
1 polymer ?
#
loop_
_entity_poly.entity_id
_entity_poly.type
_entity_poly.pdbx_seq_one_letter_code
_entity_poly.pdbx_strand_id
1 'polypeptide(L)'
;MCGLNSDCDYAPLSAALHSGSEPPAEAVVCEYTLGSIAKWGLECPDRLRMVRDGPWKLCYSLDNRAAGLLYNLEQDPLEQRNRFGEPECSDVVAALMHAGR
;
A
#
# COMPACT_ATOMS: atom_id res chain seq x y z
N MET A 1 -3.33 -19.31 -11.26
CA MET A 1 -3.27 -18.02 -11.98
C MET A 1 -3.74 -16.94 -11.02
N CYS A 2 -2.81 -16.20 -10.41
CA CYS A 2 -3.19 -14.96 -9.71
C CYS A 2 -3.47 -13.92 -10.79
N GLY A 3 -4.75 -13.59 -11.00
CA GLY A 3 -5.13 -12.51 -11.89
C GLY A 3 -4.74 -11.19 -11.26
N LEU A 4 -3.59 -10.64 -11.67
CA LEU A 4 -3.34 -9.22 -11.53
C LEU A 4 -4.38 -8.51 -12.42
N ASN A 5 -5.16 -7.61 -11.84
CA ASN A 5 -6.07 -6.77 -12.61
C ASN A 5 -5.27 -6.08 -13.74
N SER A 6 -5.77 -6.17 -14.96
CA SER A 6 -5.16 -5.56 -16.17
C SER A 6 -5.19 -4.03 -16.20
N ASP A 7 -5.79 -3.39 -15.18
CA ASP A 7 -5.96 -1.93 -15.08
C ASP A 7 -5.04 -1.31 -14.00
N CYS A 8 -3.79 -1.78 -13.91
CA CYS A 8 -2.78 -1.18 -13.05
C CYS A 8 -1.86 -0.28 -13.89
N ASP A 9 -1.96 1.04 -13.72
CA ASP A 9 -1.15 2.06 -14.41
C ASP A 9 0.32 2.12 -13.95
N TYR A 10 0.85 1.04 -13.37
CA TYR A 10 2.20 1.00 -12.78
C TYR A 10 3.12 0.04 -13.51
N ALA A 11 4.40 0.40 -13.59
CA ALA A 11 5.43 -0.50 -14.06
C ALA A 11 5.69 -1.60 -13.02
N PRO A 12 5.62 -2.89 -13.40
CA PRO A 12 5.94 -3.97 -12.47
C PRO A 12 7.44 -3.95 -12.14
N LEU A 13 7.78 -3.97 -10.85
CA LEU A 13 9.18 -4.05 -10.39
C LEU A 13 9.91 -5.33 -10.85
N SER A 14 9.17 -6.35 -11.28
CA SER A 14 9.75 -7.59 -11.79
C SER A 14 10.76 -7.34 -12.92
N ALA A 15 10.52 -6.40 -13.83
CA ALA A 15 11.47 -6.12 -14.91
C ALA A 15 12.82 -5.64 -14.38
N ALA A 16 12.80 -4.67 -13.47
CA ALA A 16 13.99 -4.12 -12.80
C ALA A 16 14.75 -5.18 -12.00
N LEU A 17 14.02 -6.06 -11.31
CA LEU A 17 14.61 -7.18 -10.57
C LEU A 17 15.33 -8.17 -11.48
N HIS A 18 14.76 -8.51 -12.64
CA HIS A 18 15.39 -9.43 -13.60
C HIS A 18 16.62 -8.81 -14.29
N SER A 19 16.61 -7.51 -14.55
CA SER A 19 17.74 -6.79 -15.18
C SER A 19 18.83 -6.38 -14.19
N GLY A 20 18.55 -6.42 -12.88
CA GLY A 20 19.45 -5.88 -11.85
C GLY A 20 19.61 -4.36 -11.92
N SER A 21 18.66 -3.66 -12.55
CA SER A 21 18.66 -2.20 -12.64
C SER A 21 17.84 -1.59 -11.51
N GLU A 22 18.24 -0.41 -11.04
CA GLU A 22 17.44 0.37 -10.09
C GLU A 22 16.15 0.86 -10.78
N PRO A 23 14.95 0.62 -10.20
CA PRO A 23 13.71 1.19 -10.72
C PRO A 23 13.65 2.71 -10.48
N PRO A 24 12.77 3.44 -11.20
CA PRO A 24 12.50 4.84 -10.89
C PRO A 24 12.10 5.04 -9.42
N ALA A 25 12.53 6.16 -8.84
CA ALA A 25 12.15 6.56 -7.48
C ALA A 25 10.72 7.14 -7.49
N GLU A 26 9.73 6.26 -7.58
CA GLU A 26 8.30 6.58 -7.60
C GLU A 26 7.53 5.79 -6.56
N ALA A 27 6.23 6.09 -6.42
CA ALA A 27 5.37 5.38 -5.48
C ALA A 27 5.29 3.88 -5.82
N VAL A 28 5.67 3.04 -4.86
CA VAL A 28 5.57 1.59 -4.97
C VAL A 28 4.22 1.14 -4.42
N VAL A 29 3.46 0.42 -5.24
CA VAL A 29 2.13 -0.06 -4.87
C VAL A 29 2.07 -1.57 -4.87
N CYS A 30 1.47 -2.12 -3.82
CA CYS A 30 1.21 -3.53 -3.65
C CYS A 30 -0.27 -3.73 -3.32
N GLU A 31 -0.94 -4.55 -4.12
CA GLU A 31 -2.32 -4.97 -3.88
C GLU A 31 -2.37 -6.46 -3.62
N TYR A 32 -3.15 -6.84 -2.62
CA TYR A 32 -3.38 -8.24 -2.32
C TYR A 32 -4.76 -8.43 -1.69
N THR A 33 -5.29 -9.62 -1.89
CA THR A 33 -6.55 -10.05 -1.31
C THR A 33 -6.29 -11.03 -0.17
N LEU A 34 -6.97 -10.85 0.97
CA LEU A 34 -6.87 -11.78 2.09
C LEU A 34 -7.97 -12.86 2.08
N GLY A 35 -8.62 -13.10 0.93
CA GLY A 35 -9.69 -14.10 0.80
C GLY A 35 -9.30 -15.52 1.25
N SER A 36 -8.01 -15.87 1.26
CA SER A 36 -7.55 -17.14 1.83
C SER A 36 -7.55 -17.20 3.36
N ILE A 37 -7.71 -16.07 4.06
CA ILE A 37 -7.80 -15.98 5.52
C ILE A 37 -9.27 -16.05 5.98
N ALA A 38 -10.22 -15.67 5.13
CA ALA A 38 -11.66 -15.87 5.40
C ALA A 38 -12.00 -17.32 5.73
N LYS A 39 -11.27 -18.29 5.15
CA LYS A 39 -11.41 -19.73 5.46
C LYS A 39 -11.07 -20.09 6.92
N TRP A 40 -10.49 -19.17 7.68
CA TRP A 40 -10.17 -19.30 9.12
C TRP A 40 -11.17 -18.56 10.01
N GLY A 41 -12.30 -18.10 9.45
CA GLY A 41 -13.37 -17.41 10.20
C GLY A 41 -13.07 -15.96 10.55
N LEU A 42 -12.04 -15.36 9.93
CA LEU A 42 -11.71 -13.95 10.09
C LEU A 42 -12.33 -13.16 8.95
N GLU A 43 -13.29 -12.29 9.26
CA GLU A 43 -13.74 -11.26 8.33
C GLU A 43 -12.57 -10.29 8.12
N CYS A 44 -11.97 -10.35 6.94
CA CYS A 44 -10.90 -9.46 6.55
C CYS A 44 -11.35 -8.72 5.29
N PRO A 45 -11.20 -7.39 5.20
CA PRO A 45 -11.52 -6.67 3.98
C PRO A 45 -10.81 -7.33 2.80
N ASP A 46 -11.61 -7.72 1.81
CA ASP A 46 -11.18 -8.64 0.75
C ASP A 46 -10.08 -8.04 -0.12
N ARG A 47 -9.91 -6.71 -0.12
CA ARG A 47 -8.90 -6.00 -0.91
C ARG A 47 -8.11 -5.00 -0.08
N LEU A 48 -6.81 -5.26 0.06
CA LEU A 48 -5.87 -4.34 0.69
C LEU A 48 -4.94 -3.72 -0.35
N ARG A 49 -4.66 -2.43 -0.16
CA ARG A 49 -3.62 -1.72 -0.89
C ARG A 49 -2.59 -1.17 0.09
N MET A 50 -1.33 -1.37 -0.26
CA MET A 50 -0.18 -0.77 0.39
C MET A 50 0.53 0.14 -0.60
N VAL A 51 0.82 1.36 -0.19
CA VAL A 51 1.53 2.38 -0.97
C VAL A 51 2.74 2.84 -0.17
N ARG A 52 3.90 2.89 -0.79
CA ARG A 52 5.11 3.50 -0.24
C ARG A 52 5.58 4.61 -1.17
N ASP A 53 5.74 5.81 -0.62
CA ASP A 53 6.28 6.97 -1.33
C ASP A 53 7.12 7.82 -0.38
N GLY A 54 8.38 8.04 -0.75
CA GLY A 54 9.38 8.67 0.11
C GLY A 54 9.46 8.01 1.50
N PRO A 55 9.36 8.79 2.60
CA PRO A 55 9.43 8.25 3.95
C PRO A 55 8.11 7.63 4.41
N TRP A 56 7.04 7.68 3.61
CA TRP A 56 5.71 7.29 4.07
C TRP A 56 5.28 5.93 3.53
N LYS A 57 4.57 5.19 4.38
CA LYS A 57 3.88 3.95 4.04
C LYS A 57 2.43 4.02 4.49
N LEU A 58 1.51 3.74 3.59
CA LEU A 58 0.07 3.64 3.86
C LEU A 58 -0.43 2.23 3.52
N CYS A 59 -1.11 1.58 4.45
CA CYS A 59 -1.90 0.37 4.21
C CYS A 59 -3.37 0.67 4.48
N TYR A 60 -4.27 0.35 3.54
CA TYR A 60 -5.70 0.57 3.72
C TYR A 60 -6.54 -0.44 2.94
N SER A 61 -7.80 -0.58 3.36
CA SER A 61 -8.78 -1.39 2.62
C SER A 61 -9.34 -0.59 1.44
N LEU A 62 -9.39 -1.21 0.26
CA LEU A 62 -10.08 -0.63 -0.88
C LEU A 62 -11.60 -0.62 -0.70
N ASP A 63 -12.13 -1.51 0.14
CA ASP A 63 -13.56 -1.65 0.46
C ASP A 63 -14.00 -0.71 1.60
N ASN A 64 -13.10 -0.40 2.54
CA ASN A 64 -13.32 0.59 3.60
C ASN A 64 -12.10 1.52 3.76
N ARG A 65 -12.18 2.71 3.15
CA ARG A 65 -11.10 3.71 3.20
C ARG A 65 -11.09 4.58 4.45
N ALA A 66 -12.07 4.43 5.35
CA ALA A 66 -12.15 5.22 6.58
C ALA A 66 -11.15 4.75 7.67
N ALA A 67 -10.51 3.60 7.47
CA ALA A 67 -9.51 3.06 8.37
C ALA A 67 -8.24 2.66 7.60
N GLY A 68 -7.09 2.80 8.25
CA GLY A 68 -5.80 2.45 7.68
C GLY A 68 -4.66 2.53 8.68
N LEU A 69 -3.48 2.20 8.17
CA LEU A 69 -2.21 2.24 8.89
C LEU A 69 -1.27 3.18 8.14
N LEU A 70 -0.85 4.28 8.77
CA LEU A 70 0.11 5.23 8.20
C LEU A 70 1.36 5.28 9.07
N TYR A 71 2.52 5.15 8.45
CA TYR A 71 3.82 5.19 9.12
C TYR A 71 4.79 6.12 8.38
N ASN A 72 5.58 6.87 9.15
CA ASN A 72 6.77 7.54 8.63
C ASN A 72 7.98 6.65 8.93
N LEU A 73 8.50 5.97 7.91
CA LEU A 73 9.56 4.98 8.02
C LEU A 73 10.95 5.59 8.31
N GLU A 74 11.13 6.89 8.08
CA GLU A 74 12.36 7.58 8.46
C GLU A 74 12.42 7.81 9.98
N GLN A 75 11.28 8.16 10.58
CA GLN A 75 11.16 8.43 12.02
C GLN A 75 10.80 7.18 12.84
N ASP A 76 10.09 6.23 12.23
CA ASP A 76 9.59 4.99 12.83
C ASP A 76 9.78 3.81 11.86
N PRO A 77 11.04 3.36 11.67
CA PRO A 77 11.37 2.28 10.73
C PRO A 77 10.77 0.92 11.12
N LEU A 78 10.24 0.81 12.34
CA LEU A 78 9.63 -0.41 12.88
C LEU A 78 8.10 -0.35 12.89
N GLU A 79 7.50 0.71 12.34
CA GLU A 79 6.05 0.83 12.14
C GLU A 79 5.24 0.67 13.45
N GLN A 80 5.77 1.20 14.56
CA GLN A 80 5.17 1.06 15.88
C GLN A 80 4.06 2.08 16.15
N ARG A 81 4.09 3.24 15.49
CA ARG A 81 3.13 4.33 15.69
C ARG A 81 2.29 4.55 14.45
N ASN A 82 1.05 4.04 14.49
CA ASN A 82 0.06 4.35 13.45
C ASN A 82 -0.38 5.82 13.55
N ARG A 83 -0.16 6.59 12.48
CA ARG A 83 -0.50 8.02 12.37
C ARG A 83 -1.75 8.29 11.52
N PHE A 84 -2.47 7.27 11.07
CA PHE A 84 -3.55 7.41 10.08
C PHE A 84 -4.67 8.36 10.52
N GLY A 85 -5.05 8.33 11.79
CA GLY A 85 -6.10 9.18 12.35
C GLY A 85 -5.62 10.55 12.85
N GLU A 86 -4.33 10.86 12.72
CA GLU A 86 -3.79 12.14 13.17
C GLU A 86 -4.17 13.25 12.18
N PRO A 87 -4.88 14.31 12.59
CA PRO A 87 -5.34 15.38 11.69
C PRO A 87 -4.22 16.02 10.87
N GLU A 88 -3.03 16.17 11.44
CA GLU A 88 -1.83 16.70 10.79
C GLU A 88 -1.30 15.83 9.64
N CYS A 89 -1.73 14.57 9.54
CA CYS A 89 -1.33 13.64 8.48
C CYS A 89 -2.39 13.49 7.38
N SER A 90 -3.50 14.23 7.45
CA SER A 90 -4.62 14.11 6.49
C SER A 90 -4.20 14.33 5.03
N ASP A 91 -3.35 15.33 4.78
CA ASP A 91 -2.83 15.61 3.43
C ASP A 91 -1.92 14.49 2.90
N VAL A 92 -1.11 13.88 3.79
CA VAL A 92 -0.24 12.75 3.44
C VAL A 92 -1.08 11.52 3.09
N VAL A 93 -2.12 11.24 3.87
CA VAL A 93 -3.06 10.14 3.58
C VAL A 93 -3.72 10.36 2.23
N ALA A 94 -4.23 11.57 1.97
CA ALA A 94 -4.87 11.90 0.70
C ALA A 94 -3.90 11.71 -0.47
N ALA A 95 -2.68 12.25 -0.37
CA ALA A 95 -1.65 12.11 -1.39
C ALA A 95 -1.35 10.63 -1.71
N LEU A 96 -1.15 9.80 -0.69
CA LEU A 96 -0.86 8.37 -0.87
C LEU A 96 -2.06 7.56 -1.39
N MET A 97 -3.31 7.96 -1.09
CA MET A 97 -4.50 7.34 -1.66
C MET A 97 -4.72 7.68 -3.15
N HIS A 98 -4.12 8.78 -3.60
CA HIS A 98 -4.08 9.21 -5.00
C HIS A 98 -2.82 8.73 -5.74
N ALA A 99 -1.73 8.45 -5.02
CA ALA A 99 -0.51 7.94 -5.59
C ALA A 99 -0.78 6.64 -6.36
N GLY A 100 -0.31 6.62 -7.60
CA GLY A 100 -0.46 5.47 -8.47
C GLY A 100 -1.81 5.28 -9.15
N ARG A 101 -2.59 6.35 -9.25
CA ARG A 101 -3.67 6.38 -10.23
C ARG A 101 -3.16 6.95 -11.53
#